data_AF-A0A1Y3EET5-F1
#
_entry.id   AF-A0A1Y3EET5-F1
#
_cell.length_a   1.000
_cell.length_b   1.000
_cell.length_c   1.000
_cell.angle_alpha   90.00
_cell.angle_beta   90.00
_cell.angle_gamma   90.00
#
_symmetry.space_group_name_H-M   'P 1'
#
loop_
_entity.id
_entity.type
_entity.pdbx_description
1 polymer ?
#
loop_
_entity_poly.entity_id
_entity_poly.type
_entity_poly.pdbx_seq_one_letter_code
_entity_poly.pdbx_strand_id
1 'polypeptide(L)'
;ATTVEHRVKVCQRSYDLLVEEAKIDPADIIFDLNVLTVGTGIEEHNTYAVSFFESAKIVKKLFPECRISGGISNVSFAFRGRDKIREAMHSVFLYYAIQAGLDMGIVNAGCLPVYSEIEKTLLELCTNLLLNRSPGATEDLLAYAEKEGDKLTEEKNIPKVEWRDWPVNERLKHALIKGISDYVVDDVEQARNMTDTYPRPLNIIEGPLMTGMAAVGDLFGSGKMFLPQVIKSARVMKKAVEYLVPFMEQEKESKAEDEINYRGTIILATVKGDVHDIGKNIVSVVLGCNNFKVIDLGIMTPCDKILKAAIDNNADMIGLSGLITPSLEEMIYVAKEMQRVDFKIPLLIGGATTSR
;
A
#
# COMPACT_ATOMS: atom_id res chain seq x y z
N ALA A 1 4.78 -8.44 -28.84
CA ALA A 1 5.61 -7.28 -29.26
C ALA A 1 6.70 -7.05 -28.22
N THR A 2 7.96 -6.97 -28.63
CA THR A 2 9.14 -6.90 -27.73
C THR A 2 9.74 -5.49 -27.67
N THR A 3 9.74 -4.74 -28.76
CA THR A 3 10.24 -3.35 -28.81
C THR A 3 9.17 -2.34 -28.42
N VAL A 4 9.62 -1.14 -28.04
CA VAL A 4 8.75 -0.03 -27.66
C VAL A 4 7.83 0.39 -28.80
N GLU A 5 8.39 0.60 -30.00
CA GLU A 5 7.63 1.06 -31.17
C GLU A 5 6.56 0.03 -31.56
N HIS A 6 6.90 -1.25 -31.50
CA HIS A 6 5.96 -2.30 -31.85
C HIS A 6 4.83 -2.40 -30.82
N ARG A 7 5.14 -2.32 -29.51
CA ARG A 7 4.12 -2.32 -28.45
C ARG A 7 3.16 -1.14 -28.59
N VAL A 8 3.71 0.06 -28.78
CA VAL A 8 2.91 1.29 -28.94
C VAL A 8 2.05 1.20 -30.21
N LYS A 9 2.61 0.74 -31.34
CA LYS A 9 1.85 0.56 -32.60
C LYS A 9 0.69 -0.42 -32.45
N VAL A 10 0.89 -1.51 -31.71
CA VAL A 10 -0.18 -2.48 -31.43
C VAL A 10 -1.24 -1.86 -30.53
N CYS A 11 -0.86 -1.09 -29.51
CA CYS A 11 -1.81 -0.39 -28.65
C CYS A 11 -2.62 0.63 -29.45
N GLN A 12 -1.98 1.45 -30.29
CA GLN A 12 -2.67 2.42 -31.16
C GLN A 12 -3.66 1.74 -32.07
N ARG A 13 -3.23 0.70 -32.80
CA ARG A 13 -4.14 -0.03 -33.70
C ARG A 13 -5.32 -0.64 -32.93
N SER A 14 -5.06 -1.19 -31.73
CA SER A 14 -6.12 -1.78 -30.90
C SER A 14 -7.07 -0.70 -30.39
N TYR A 15 -6.55 0.46 -29.99
CA TYR A 15 -7.33 1.62 -29.59
C TYR A 15 -8.25 2.09 -30.72
N ASP A 16 -7.69 2.29 -31.93
CA ASP A 16 -8.47 2.73 -33.09
C ASP A 16 -9.60 1.75 -33.40
N LEU A 17 -9.33 0.44 -33.38
CA LEU A 17 -10.37 -0.58 -33.60
C LEU A 17 -11.44 -0.59 -32.50
N LEU A 18 -11.03 -0.51 -31.23
CA LEU A 18 -11.96 -0.60 -30.10
C LEU A 18 -12.80 0.67 -29.95
N VAL A 19 -12.19 1.85 -30.10
CA VAL A 19 -12.82 3.14 -29.87
C VAL A 19 -13.52 3.64 -31.13
N GLU A 20 -12.86 3.64 -32.28
CA GLU A 20 -13.43 4.21 -33.50
C GLU A 20 -14.43 3.28 -34.17
N GLU A 21 -14.14 1.97 -34.25
CA GLU A 21 -15.03 1.01 -34.92
C GLU A 21 -16.04 0.38 -33.96
N ALA A 22 -15.58 -0.14 -32.81
CA ALA A 22 -16.44 -0.86 -31.87
C ALA A 22 -17.12 0.03 -30.82
N LYS A 23 -16.80 1.33 -30.77
CA LYS A 23 -17.38 2.33 -29.85
C LYS A 23 -17.28 1.95 -28.37
N ILE A 24 -16.19 1.27 -27.99
CA ILE A 24 -15.84 0.99 -26.59
C ILE A 24 -15.33 2.28 -25.94
N ASP A 25 -15.76 2.54 -24.71
CA ASP A 25 -15.23 3.65 -23.91
C ASP A 25 -13.74 3.43 -23.63
N PRO A 26 -12.85 4.39 -23.93
CA PRO A 26 -11.42 4.31 -23.60
C PRO A 26 -11.13 3.91 -22.14
N ALA A 27 -11.99 4.31 -21.19
CA ALA A 27 -11.84 3.98 -19.78
C ALA A 27 -12.02 2.49 -19.47
N ASP A 28 -12.73 1.75 -20.34
CA ASP A 28 -12.94 0.30 -20.23
C ASP A 28 -11.79 -0.52 -20.86
N ILE A 29 -10.84 0.15 -21.52
CA ILE A 29 -9.73 -0.52 -22.20
C ILE A 29 -8.54 -0.70 -21.24
N ILE A 30 -8.10 -1.94 -21.10
CA ILE A 30 -6.90 -2.31 -20.36
C ILE A 30 -5.88 -2.90 -21.34
N PHE A 31 -4.76 -2.20 -21.54
CA PHE A 31 -3.64 -2.69 -22.33
C PHE A 31 -2.71 -3.55 -21.48
N ASP A 32 -2.56 -4.83 -21.83
CA ASP A 32 -1.44 -5.63 -21.35
C ASP A 32 -0.23 -5.44 -22.28
N LEU A 33 0.82 -4.78 -21.77
CA LEU A 33 2.02 -4.50 -22.57
C LEU A 33 2.99 -5.69 -22.65
N ASN A 34 2.58 -6.86 -22.16
CA ASN A 34 3.35 -8.09 -22.06
C ASN A 34 4.64 -7.90 -21.27
N VAL A 35 4.59 -8.22 -19.98
CA VAL A 35 5.81 -8.42 -19.18
C VAL A 35 6.50 -9.69 -19.68
N LEU A 36 7.73 -9.54 -20.17
CA LEU A 36 8.54 -10.64 -20.70
C LEU A 36 9.71 -10.96 -19.78
N THR A 37 10.20 -12.19 -19.88
CA THR A 37 11.31 -12.71 -19.08
C THR A 37 12.61 -11.97 -19.38
N VAL A 38 13.35 -11.58 -18.34
CA VAL A 38 14.74 -11.10 -18.43
C VAL A 38 15.69 -12.07 -17.73
N GLY A 39 17.00 -11.86 -17.89
CA GLY A 39 18.02 -12.67 -17.21
C GLY A 39 18.13 -14.11 -17.73
N THR A 40 17.80 -14.34 -19.00
CA THR A 40 17.88 -15.67 -19.63
C THR A 40 19.25 -15.99 -20.23
N GLY A 41 20.18 -15.02 -20.23
CA GLY A 41 21.47 -15.10 -20.94
C GLY A 41 21.39 -14.80 -22.44
N ILE A 42 20.22 -14.39 -22.96
CA ILE A 42 20.06 -13.98 -24.36
C ILE A 42 20.06 -12.45 -24.39
N GLU A 43 21.00 -11.86 -25.12
CA GLU A 43 21.24 -10.40 -25.13
C GLU A 43 19.98 -9.60 -25.50
N GLU A 44 19.20 -10.09 -26.47
CA GLU A 44 17.95 -9.48 -26.91
C GLU A 44 16.95 -9.30 -25.76
N HIS A 45 16.93 -10.24 -24.79
CA HIS A 45 16.00 -10.23 -23.67
C HIS A 45 16.36 -9.18 -22.60
N ASN A 46 17.61 -8.71 -22.55
CA ASN A 46 18.07 -7.73 -21.55
C ASN A 46 17.27 -6.42 -21.61
N THR A 47 16.75 -6.07 -22.79
CA THR A 47 16.01 -4.82 -23.02
C THR A 47 14.52 -4.93 -22.70
N TYR A 48 13.98 -6.11 -22.40
CA TYR A 48 12.54 -6.34 -22.35
C TYR A 48 11.83 -5.58 -21.22
N ALA A 49 12.45 -5.49 -20.04
CA ALA A 49 11.93 -4.74 -18.91
C ALA A 49 11.97 -3.22 -19.16
N VAL A 50 13.09 -2.70 -19.66
CA VAL A 50 13.23 -1.29 -20.08
C VAL A 50 12.19 -0.93 -21.14
N SER A 51 12.06 -1.78 -22.16
CA SER A 51 11.05 -1.60 -23.21
C SER A 51 9.64 -1.59 -22.65
N PHE A 52 9.36 -2.28 -21.55
CA PHE A 52 8.04 -2.27 -20.90
C PHE A 52 7.80 -0.92 -20.22
N PHE A 53 8.77 -0.45 -19.44
CA PHE A 53 8.67 0.84 -18.76
C PHE A 53 8.52 2.00 -19.75
N GLU A 54 9.28 2.00 -20.84
CA GLU A 54 9.18 3.03 -21.87
C GLU A 54 7.86 2.96 -22.64
N SER A 55 7.40 1.75 -22.99
CA SER A 55 6.10 1.57 -23.61
C SER A 55 4.98 2.06 -22.71
N ALA A 56 5.02 1.75 -21.40
CA ALA A 56 4.01 2.18 -20.44
C ALA A 56 3.91 3.71 -20.37
N LYS A 57 5.05 4.41 -20.33
CA LYS A 57 5.10 5.88 -20.33
C LYS A 57 4.47 6.47 -21.59
N ILE A 58 4.79 5.90 -22.76
CA ILE A 58 4.26 6.39 -24.04
C ILE A 58 2.76 6.09 -24.15
N VAL A 59 2.34 4.86 -23.83
CA VAL A 59 0.94 4.43 -23.88
C VAL A 59 0.10 5.29 -22.94
N LYS A 60 0.54 5.56 -21.70
CA LYS A 60 -0.18 6.48 -20.80
C LYS A 60 -0.28 7.91 -21.31
N LYS A 61 0.74 8.38 -22.03
CA LYS A 61 0.72 9.72 -22.63
C LYS A 61 -0.25 9.79 -23.81
N LEU A 62 -0.32 8.74 -24.63
CA LEU A 62 -1.18 8.69 -25.81
C LEU A 62 -2.65 8.39 -25.46
N PHE A 63 -2.87 7.49 -24.49
CA PHE A 63 -4.19 6.98 -24.10
C PHE A 63 -4.37 7.14 -22.58
N PRO A 64 -4.59 8.39 -22.09
CA PRO A 64 -4.62 8.67 -20.66
C PRO A 64 -5.78 7.99 -19.91
N GLU A 65 -6.90 7.74 -20.60
CA GLU A 65 -8.09 7.10 -20.04
C GLU A 65 -7.95 5.57 -19.94
N CYS A 66 -7.16 4.97 -20.84
CA CYS A 66 -6.91 3.54 -20.82
C CYS A 66 -6.00 3.13 -19.65
N ARG A 67 -6.16 1.89 -19.17
CA ARG A 67 -5.34 1.33 -18.09
C ARG A 67 -4.26 0.40 -18.62
N ILE A 68 -3.20 0.21 -17.84
CA ILE A 68 -2.10 -0.68 -18.18
C ILE A 68 -2.03 -1.84 -17.17
N SER A 69 -2.01 -3.07 -17.70
CA SER A 69 -1.82 -4.31 -16.95
C SER A 69 -0.48 -4.98 -17.27
N GLY A 70 0.00 -5.80 -16.35
CA GLY A 70 1.15 -6.69 -16.60
C GLY A 70 1.25 -7.88 -15.65
N GLY A 71 1.54 -9.05 -16.23
CA GLY A 71 1.90 -10.27 -15.50
C GLY A 71 3.29 -10.22 -14.89
N ILE A 72 3.43 -9.64 -13.70
CA ILE A 72 4.73 -9.35 -13.07
C ILE A 72 5.58 -10.61 -12.90
N SER A 73 4.97 -11.75 -12.58
CA SER A 73 5.68 -13.00 -12.38
C SER A 73 6.45 -13.53 -13.60
N ASN A 74 6.15 -13.03 -14.79
CA ASN A 74 6.87 -13.40 -16.01
C ASN A 74 8.31 -12.86 -16.03
N VAL A 75 8.55 -11.69 -15.40
CA VAL A 75 9.87 -11.03 -15.45
C VAL A 75 10.97 -11.90 -14.86
N SER A 76 10.64 -12.73 -13.87
CA SER A 76 11.58 -13.56 -13.10
C SER A 76 11.59 -15.03 -13.51
N PHE A 77 11.00 -15.39 -14.65
CA PHE A 77 10.83 -16.79 -15.06
C PHE A 77 12.16 -17.56 -15.19
N ALA A 78 13.25 -16.88 -15.58
CA ALA A 78 14.59 -17.46 -15.66
C ALA A 78 15.13 -17.95 -14.30
N PHE A 79 14.58 -17.44 -13.19
CA PHE A 79 15.02 -17.72 -11.82
C PHE A 79 14.04 -18.63 -11.07
N ARG A 80 13.24 -19.44 -11.78
CA ARG A 80 12.31 -20.41 -11.16
C ARG A 80 13.03 -21.29 -10.12
N GLY A 81 12.41 -21.46 -8.95
CA GLY A 81 13.00 -22.18 -7.81
C GLY A 81 13.94 -21.33 -6.94
N ARG A 82 14.20 -20.07 -7.31
CA ARG A 82 14.96 -19.09 -6.50
C ARG A 82 14.02 -18.01 -5.96
N ASP A 83 13.10 -18.38 -5.08
CA ASP A 83 11.99 -17.49 -4.69
C ASP A 83 12.45 -16.15 -4.09
N LYS A 84 13.49 -16.13 -3.26
CA LYS A 84 14.08 -14.88 -2.72
C LYS A 84 14.48 -13.88 -3.81
N ILE A 85 15.08 -14.36 -4.91
CA ILE A 85 15.50 -13.53 -6.04
C ILE A 85 14.28 -13.08 -6.84
N ARG A 86 13.35 -14.00 -7.11
CA ARG A 86 12.12 -13.69 -7.86
C ARG A 86 11.28 -12.63 -7.16
N GLU A 87 11.10 -12.78 -5.85
CA GLU A 87 10.36 -11.85 -5.01
C GLU A 87 11.01 -10.45 -5.01
N ALA A 88 12.34 -10.38 -4.90
CA ALA A 88 13.08 -9.13 -5.05
C ALA A 88 12.88 -8.51 -6.44
N MET A 89 13.03 -9.29 -7.52
CA MET A 89 12.78 -8.83 -8.90
C MET A 89 11.36 -8.28 -9.08
N HIS A 90 10.34 -8.95 -8.52
CA HIS A 90 8.96 -8.47 -8.61
C HIS A 90 8.78 -7.12 -7.91
N SER A 91 9.34 -6.95 -6.71
CA SER A 91 9.26 -5.69 -5.97
C SER A 91 9.98 -4.55 -6.69
N VAL A 92 11.17 -4.81 -7.26
CA VAL A 92 11.93 -3.81 -8.02
C VAL A 92 11.21 -3.46 -9.33
N PHE A 93 10.70 -4.46 -10.06
CA PHE A 93 9.95 -4.22 -11.29
C PHE A 93 8.70 -3.38 -11.02
N LEU A 94 7.92 -3.71 -9.99
CA LEU A 94 6.72 -2.94 -9.62
C LEU A 94 7.05 -1.50 -9.27
N TYR A 95 8.12 -1.26 -8.50
CA TYR A 95 8.56 0.10 -8.14
C TYR A 95 8.78 0.97 -9.37
N TYR A 96 9.48 0.46 -10.39
CA TYR A 96 9.70 1.20 -11.64
C TYR A 96 8.49 1.21 -12.57
N ALA A 97 7.73 0.12 -12.64
CA ALA A 97 6.56 0.00 -13.51
C ALA A 97 5.45 0.98 -13.12
N ILE A 98 5.17 1.13 -11.82
CA ILE A 98 4.15 2.06 -11.32
C ILE A 98 4.53 3.50 -11.67
N GLN A 99 5.78 3.88 -11.48
CA GLN A 99 6.29 5.20 -11.90
C GLN A 99 6.21 5.42 -13.40
N ALA A 100 6.29 4.33 -14.18
CA ALA A 100 6.15 4.35 -15.62
C ALA A 100 4.68 4.39 -16.11
N GLY A 101 3.70 4.18 -15.22
CA GLY A 101 2.28 4.24 -15.56
C GLY A 101 1.53 2.90 -15.52
N LEU A 102 2.10 1.85 -14.90
CA LEU A 102 1.38 0.60 -14.64
C LEU A 102 0.23 0.84 -13.65
N ASP A 103 -1.00 0.48 -14.03
CA ASP A 103 -2.17 0.55 -13.14
C ASP A 103 -2.43 -0.77 -12.40
N MET A 104 -2.20 -1.92 -13.06
CA MET A 104 -2.55 -3.24 -12.53
C MET A 104 -1.41 -4.26 -12.70
N GLY A 105 -0.90 -4.78 -11.58
CA GLY A 105 0.08 -5.87 -11.58
C GLY A 105 -0.56 -7.20 -11.18
N ILE A 106 -0.44 -8.23 -12.02
CA ILE A 106 -0.84 -9.60 -11.68
C ILE A 106 0.34 -10.28 -10.98
N VAL A 107 0.28 -10.41 -9.66
CA VAL A 107 1.38 -10.89 -8.81
C VAL A 107 0.86 -11.46 -7.48
N ASN A 108 1.64 -12.34 -6.85
CA ASN A 108 1.38 -12.76 -5.48
C ASN A 108 1.83 -11.68 -4.47
N ALA A 109 0.89 -10.83 -4.06
CA ALA A 109 1.15 -9.75 -3.10
C ALA A 109 1.58 -10.25 -1.71
N GLY A 110 1.26 -11.49 -1.35
CA GLY A 110 1.63 -12.09 -0.06
C GLY A 110 3.13 -12.28 0.11
N CYS A 111 3.83 -12.49 -1.00
CA CYS A 111 5.26 -12.79 -1.09
C CYS A 111 6.13 -11.59 -1.50
N LEU A 112 5.55 -10.40 -1.68
CA LEU A 112 6.33 -9.22 -2.07
C LEU A 112 7.11 -8.68 -0.86
N PRO A 113 8.44 -8.59 -0.92
CA PRO A 113 9.22 -7.86 0.07
C PRO A 113 8.96 -6.36 -0.06
N VAL A 114 9.24 -5.62 1.00
CA VAL A 114 9.27 -4.15 0.94
C VAL A 114 10.53 -3.73 0.19
N TYR A 115 10.39 -2.87 -0.81
CA TYR A 115 11.49 -2.49 -1.71
C TYR A 115 12.74 -2.02 -0.95
N SER A 116 12.57 -1.21 0.10
CA SER A 116 13.67 -0.66 0.91
C SER A 116 14.37 -1.66 1.82
N GLU A 117 13.79 -2.85 2.01
CA GLU A 117 14.33 -3.89 2.89
C GLU A 117 14.96 -5.06 2.12
N ILE A 118 14.98 -4.98 0.78
CA ILE A 118 15.74 -5.91 -0.05
C ILE A 118 17.23 -5.69 0.26
N GLU A 119 17.98 -6.78 0.42
CA GLU A 119 19.43 -6.74 0.64
C GLU A 119 20.09 -5.86 -0.44
N LYS A 120 20.96 -4.92 -0.02
CA LYS A 120 21.50 -3.88 -0.91
C LYS A 120 22.13 -4.44 -2.18
N THR A 121 22.92 -5.51 -2.07
CA THR A 121 23.55 -6.16 -3.23
C THR A 121 22.50 -6.73 -4.17
N LEU A 122 21.53 -7.50 -3.64
CA LEU A 122 20.45 -8.08 -4.44
C LEU A 122 19.57 -7.00 -5.10
N LEU A 123 19.28 -5.92 -4.38
CA LEU A 123 18.54 -4.77 -4.89
C LEU A 123 19.27 -4.12 -6.08
N GLU A 124 20.59 -3.90 -5.94
CA GLU A 124 21.41 -3.32 -7.00
C GLU A 124 21.49 -4.25 -8.22
N LEU A 125 21.71 -5.56 -8.01
CA LEU A 125 21.75 -6.56 -9.09
C LEU A 125 20.41 -6.62 -9.83
N CYS A 126 19.29 -6.71 -9.11
CA CYS A 126 17.95 -6.71 -9.70
C CYS A 126 17.68 -5.41 -10.46
N THR A 127 18.08 -4.25 -9.91
CA THR A 127 17.91 -2.95 -10.57
C THR A 127 18.74 -2.85 -11.84
N ASN A 128 20.00 -3.28 -11.80
CA ASN A 128 20.89 -3.26 -12.95
C ASN A 128 20.38 -4.17 -14.06
N LEU A 129 19.85 -5.35 -13.72
CA LEU A 129 19.23 -6.28 -14.66
C LEU A 129 17.97 -5.67 -15.31
N LEU A 130 17.03 -5.19 -14.50
CA LEU A 130 15.73 -4.70 -14.97
C LEU A 130 15.83 -3.38 -15.75
N LEU A 131 16.80 -2.54 -15.41
CA LEU A 131 17.05 -1.28 -16.13
C LEU A 131 18.13 -1.41 -17.22
N ASN A 132 18.66 -2.61 -17.43
CA ASN A 132 19.73 -2.89 -18.39
C ASN A 132 20.92 -1.90 -18.29
N ARG A 133 21.39 -1.65 -17.06
CA ARG A 133 22.43 -0.63 -16.77
C ARG A 133 23.86 -1.09 -17.04
N SER A 134 24.08 -2.41 -17.06
CA SER A 134 25.39 -3.02 -17.25
C SER A 134 25.27 -4.19 -18.22
N PRO A 135 26.23 -4.35 -19.17
CA PRO A 135 26.27 -5.50 -20.07
C PRO A 135 26.33 -6.85 -19.34
N GLY A 136 26.92 -6.89 -18.14
CA GLY A 136 27.06 -8.10 -17.32
C GLY A 136 25.94 -8.34 -16.30
N ALA A 137 24.87 -7.54 -16.31
CA ALA A 137 23.87 -7.59 -15.23
C ALA A 137 23.15 -8.94 -15.10
N THR A 138 23.01 -9.67 -16.21
CA THR A 138 22.45 -11.02 -16.22
C THR A 138 23.39 -12.01 -15.56
N GLU A 139 24.66 -11.99 -15.95
CA GLU A 139 25.72 -12.85 -15.43
C GLU A 139 25.95 -12.59 -13.93
N ASP A 140 25.95 -11.33 -13.52
CA ASP A 140 26.14 -10.93 -12.12
C ASP A 140 25.01 -11.47 -11.22
N LEU A 141 23.75 -11.38 -11.65
CA LEU A 141 22.62 -11.91 -10.88
C LEU A 141 22.57 -13.44 -10.92
N LEU A 142 22.94 -14.08 -12.03
CA LEU A 142 23.06 -15.54 -12.13
C LEU A 142 24.16 -16.06 -11.20
N ALA A 143 25.33 -15.43 -11.17
CA ALA A 143 26.43 -15.78 -10.27
C ALA A 143 26.04 -15.59 -8.79
N TYR A 144 25.26 -14.56 -8.47
CA TYR A 144 24.67 -14.40 -7.13
C TYR A 144 23.67 -15.54 -6.83
N ALA A 145 22.83 -15.91 -7.79
CA ALA A 145 21.84 -16.99 -7.64
C ALA A 145 22.46 -18.37 -7.44
N GLU A 146 23.59 -18.65 -8.08
CA GLU A 146 24.38 -19.86 -7.88
C GLU A 146 24.97 -19.90 -6.46
N LYS A 147 25.62 -18.81 -6.02
CA LYS A 147 26.18 -18.71 -4.66
C LYS A 147 25.14 -18.84 -3.55
N GLU A 148 23.94 -18.30 -3.72
CA GLU A 148 22.84 -18.50 -2.76
C GLU A 148 22.27 -19.92 -2.82
N GLY A 149 22.36 -20.58 -3.99
CA GLY A 149 21.95 -21.95 -4.17
C GLY A 149 22.80 -22.97 -3.43
N ASP A 150 24.11 -22.76 -3.40
CA ASP A 150 25.04 -23.61 -2.67
C ASP A 150 24.87 -23.49 -1.15
N LYS A 151 24.41 -22.34 -0.65
CA LYS A 151 24.04 -22.16 0.76
C LYS A 151 22.78 -22.93 1.16
N LEU A 152 21.82 -23.11 0.24
CA LEU A 152 20.57 -23.84 0.52
C LEU A 152 20.77 -25.35 0.69
N THR A 153 21.91 -25.90 0.27
CA THR A 153 22.31 -27.29 0.55
C THR A 153 22.93 -27.49 1.94
N GLU A 154 23.31 -26.42 2.65
CA GLU A 154 23.99 -26.54 3.96
C GLU A 154 23.20 -26.14 5.19
N GLU A 155 22.03 -25.49 5.11
CA GLU A 155 21.29 -25.11 6.33
C GLU A 155 19.78 -25.36 6.26
N LYS A 156 19.38 -26.56 6.73
CA LYS A 156 18.08 -26.80 7.39
C LYS A 156 18.15 -26.46 8.89
N ASN A 157 18.88 -25.40 9.26
CA ASN A 157 18.68 -24.78 10.56
C ASN A 157 17.47 -23.86 10.43
N ILE A 158 16.45 -24.10 11.24
CA ILE A 158 15.36 -23.15 11.45
C ILE A 158 16.04 -21.81 11.74
N PRO A 159 15.96 -20.80 10.86
CA PRO A 159 16.80 -19.62 11.00
C PRO A 159 16.43 -18.95 12.32
N LYS A 160 17.42 -18.80 13.20
CA LYS A 160 17.31 -17.97 14.38
C LYS A 160 16.94 -16.60 13.86
N VAL A 161 15.73 -16.15 14.21
CA VAL A 161 15.16 -14.94 13.64
C VAL A 161 15.94 -13.76 14.21
N GLU A 162 16.98 -13.28 13.51
CA GLU A 162 17.99 -12.34 14.03
C GLU A 162 17.39 -11.07 14.66
N TRP A 163 16.26 -10.60 14.14
CA TRP A 163 15.59 -9.41 14.67
C TRP A 163 14.98 -9.62 16.06
N ARG A 164 14.82 -10.87 16.53
CA ARG A 164 14.32 -11.15 17.89
C ARG A 164 15.31 -10.74 18.97
N ASP A 165 16.59 -10.66 18.66
CA ASP A 165 17.64 -10.22 19.59
C ASP A 165 17.74 -8.67 19.65
N TRP A 166 16.97 -7.93 18.83
CA TRP A 166 16.96 -6.46 18.83
C TRP A 166 16.21 -5.85 20.03
N PRO A 167 16.45 -4.56 20.36
CA PRO A 167 15.65 -3.84 21.34
C PRO A 167 14.15 -3.86 20.98
N VAL A 168 13.28 -3.93 22.00
CA VAL A 168 11.83 -4.09 21.83
C VAL A 168 11.20 -3.07 20.88
N ASN A 169 11.68 -1.81 20.91
CA ASN A 169 11.20 -0.75 20.02
C ASN A 169 11.48 -1.05 18.54
N GLU A 170 12.68 -1.54 18.24
CA GLU A 170 13.07 -1.91 16.87
C GLU A 170 12.32 -3.17 16.42
N ARG A 171 12.03 -4.10 17.34
CA ARG A 171 11.20 -5.28 17.05
C ARG A 171 9.76 -4.91 16.71
N LEU A 172 9.14 -4.03 17.49
CA LEU A 172 7.78 -3.53 17.24
C LEU A 172 7.70 -2.78 15.90
N LYS A 173 8.68 -1.91 15.62
CA LYS A 173 8.80 -1.22 14.34
C LYS A 173 8.95 -2.21 13.18
N HIS A 174 9.83 -3.19 13.31
CA HIS A 174 10.06 -4.22 12.31
C HIS A 174 8.79 -5.06 12.06
N ALA A 175 8.12 -5.49 13.12
CA ALA A 175 6.88 -6.25 13.04
C ALA A 175 5.78 -5.47 12.29
N LEU A 176 5.67 -4.16 12.51
CA LEU A 176 4.73 -3.30 11.79
C LEU A 176 5.10 -3.17 10.30
N ILE A 177 6.36 -2.84 9.97
CA ILE A 177 6.79 -2.68 8.57
C ILE A 177 6.64 -3.99 7.79
N LYS A 178 6.98 -5.13 8.39
CA LYS A 178 6.88 -6.46 7.78
C LYS A 178 5.47 -7.06 7.84
N GLY A 179 4.57 -6.52 8.65
CA GLY A 179 3.25 -7.09 8.88
C GLY A 179 3.29 -8.45 9.60
N ILE A 180 4.20 -8.62 10.56
CA ILE A 180 4.37 -9.85 11.36
C ILE A 180 3.52 -9.76 12.63
N SER A 181 2.54 -10.66 12.80
CA SER A 181 1.63 -10.66 13.95
C SER A 181 2.03 -11.59 15.10
N ASP A 182 3.01 -12.46 14.90
CA ASP A 182 3.21 -13.63 15.77
C ASP A 182 3.76 -13.23 17.15
N TYR A 183 4.73 -12.31 17.17
CA TYR A 183 5.44 -11.88 18.40
C TYR A 183 4.97 -10.53 18.95
N VAL A 184 4.01 -9.88 18.29
CA VAL A 184 3.64 -8.49 18.62
C VAL A 184 3.12 -8.36 20.05
N VAL A 185 2.39 -9.36 20.55
CA VAL A 185 1.85 -9.34 21.91
C VAL A 185 2.97 -9.43 22.95
N ASP A 186 3.91 -10.37 22.76
CA ASP A 186 5.06 -10.53 23.66
C ASP A 186 5.95 -9.28 23.67
N ASP A 187 6.15 -8.67 22.50
CA ASP A 187 6.93 -7.43 22.37
C ASP A 187 6.24 -6.25 23.05
N VAL A 188 4.92 -6.13 22.89
CA VAL A 188 4.11 -5.11 23.58
C VAL A 188 4.11 -5.33 25.09
N GLU A 189 4.03 -6.58 25.56
CA GLU A 189 4.12 -6.91 26.98
C GLU A 189 5.48 -6.55 27.58
N GLN A 190 6.57 -6.87 26.85
CA GLN A 190 7.90 -6.47 27.27
C GLN A 190 8.03 -4.95 27.35
N ALA A 191 7.52 -4.21 26.36
CA ALA A 191 7.49 -2.75 26.40
C ALA A 191 6.65 -2.23 27.58
N ARG A 192 5.51 -2.86 27.89
CA ARG A 192 4.66 -2.52 29.04
C ARG A 192 5.36 -2.70 30.38
N ASN A 193 6.24 -3.68 30.50
CA ASN A 193 7.04 -3.89 31.71
C ASN A 193 8.20 -2.89 31.86
N MET A 194 8.55 -2.13 30.82
CA MET A 194 9.56 -1.07 30.88
C MET A 194 8.96 0.24 31.43
N THR A 195 8.49 0.21 32.68
CA THR A 195 7.78 1.35 33.30
C THR A 195 8.59 2.64 33.38
N ASP A 196 9.93 2.55 33.39
CA ASP A 196 10.80 3.72 33.35
C ASP A 196 10.76 4.46 32.00
N THR A 197 10.59 3.70 30.90
CA THR A 197 10.54 4.22 29.52
C THR A 197 9.11 4.50 29.08
N TYR A 198 8.19 3.63 29.48
CA TYR A 198 6.76 3.68 29.17
C TYR A 198 5.97 3.62 30.48
N PRO A 199 5.83 4.76 31.18
CA PRO A 199 5.08 4.82 32.42
C PRO A 199 3.63 4.37 32.28
N ARG A 200 3.07 4.48 31.06
CA ARG A 200 1.68 4.14 30.74
C ARG A 200 1.61 3.28 29.49
N PRO A 201 0.65 2.34 29.39
CA PRO A 201 0.39 1.58 28.17
C PRO A 201 0.19 2.47 26.94
N LEU A 202 -0.44 3.65 27.11
CA LEU A 202 -0.64 4.63 26.04
C LEU A 202 0.69 5.08 25.40
N ASN A 203 1.77 5.19 26.18
CA ASN A 203 3.07 5.63 25.66
C ASN A 203 3.67 4.61 24.67
N ILE A 204 3.28 3.34 24.74
CA ILE A 204 3.71 2.30 23.78
C ILE A 204 3.00 2.52 22.43
N ILE A 205 1.74 2.93 22.45
CA ILE A 205 0.97 3.29 21.26
C ILE A 205 1.58 4.53 20.62
N GLU A 206 1.69 5.63 21.39
CA GLU A 206 2.19 6.91 20.89
C GLU A 206 3.69 6.90 20.53
N GLY A 207 4.47 6.00 21.11
CA GLY A 207 5.91 5.87 20.87
C GLY A 207 6.25 4.85 19.76
N PRO A 208 6.69 3.63 20.11
CA PRO A 208 7.24 2.67 19.16
C PRO A 208 6.23 2.23 18.08
N LEU A 209 4.95 2.05 18.44
CA LEU A 209 3.93 1.61 17.49
C LEU A 209 3.62 2.69 16.45
N MET A 210 3.36 3.93 16.89
CA MET A 210 3.15 5.07 15.98
C MET A 210 4.39 5.39 15.13
N THR A 211 5.60 5.22 15.68
CA THR A 211 6.84 5.35 14.90
C THR A 211 6.91 4.32 13.77
N GLY A 212 6.51 3.07 14.03
CA GLY A 212 6.40 2.04 12.99
C GLY A 212 5.37 2.38 11.92
N MET A 213 4.20 2.89 12.33
CA MET A 213 3.13 3.27 11.40
C MET A 213 3.47 4.49 10.55
N ALA A 214 4.20 5.47 11.10
CA ALA A 214 4.72 6.60 10.32
C ALA A 214 5.65 6.10 9.20
N ALA A 215 6.56 5.17 9.51
CA ALA A 215 7.45 4.58 8.51
C ALA A 215 6.66 3.80 7.42
N VAL A 216 5.60 3.08 7.79
CA VAL A 216 4.68 2.43 6.83
C VAL A 216 4.04 3.47 5.90
N GLY A 217 3.59 4.60 6.45
CA GLY A 217 3.03 5.72 5.70
C GLY A 217 4.04 6.30 4.69
N ASP A 218 5.27 6.55 5.10
CA ASP A 218 6.34 7.07 4.24
C ASP A 218 6.70 6.08 3.11
N LEU A 219 6.74 4.78 3.43
CA LEU A 219 7.02 3.74 2.44
C LEU A 219 5.88 3.59 1.42
N PHE A 220 4.64 3.70 1.86
CA PHE A 220 3.48 3.68 0.96
C PHE A 220 3.43 4.93 0.08
N GLY A 221 3.60 6.12 0.68
CA GLY A 221 3.59 7.39 -0.04
C GLY A 221 4.73 7.53 -1.05
N SER A 222 5.88 6.90 -0.81
CA SER A 222 7.00 6.82 -1.76
C SER A 222 6.90 5.67 -2.77
N GLY A 223 5.82 4.89 -2.75
CA GLY A 223 5.59 3.75 -3.64
C GLY A 223 6.51 2.53 -3.40
N LYS A 224 7.24 2.50 -2.27
CA LYS A 224 8.13 1.40 -1.86
C LYS A 224 7.39 0.27 -1.14
N MET A 225 6.17 0.54 -0.68
CA MET A 225 5.24 -0.40 -0.08
C MET A 225 3.89 -0.33 -0.80
N PHE A 226 3.21 -1.46 -0.93
CA PHE A 226 1.95 -1.58 -1.64
C PHE A 226 0.77 -1.73 -0.68
N LEU A 227 -0.45 -1.42 -1.14
CA LEU A 227 -1.66 -1.46 -0.30
C LEU A 227 -1.85 -2.79 0.47
N PRO A 228 -1.63 -3.99 -0.11
CA PRO A 228 -1.75 -5.23 0.65
C PRO A 228 -0.77 -5.33 1.83
N GLN A 229 0.44 -4.76 1.71
CA GLN A 229 1.43 -4.72 2.79
C GLN A 229 0.97 -3.76 3.89
N VAL A 230 0.44 -2.58 3.54
CA VAL A 230 -0.14 -1.62 4.49
C VAL A 230 -1.28 -2.26 5.30
N ILE A 231 -2.14 -3.06 4.66
CA ILE A 231 -3.22 -3.78 5.34
C ILE A 231 -2.66 -4.81 6.33
N LYS A 232 -1.55 -5.50 6.02
CA LYS A 232 -0.90 -6.40 6.98
C LYS A 232 -0.36 -5.62 8.18
N SER A 233 0.31 -4.49 7.97
CA SER A 233 0.79 -3.61 9.05
C SER A 233 -0.35 -3.13 9.96
N ALA A 234 -1.49 -2.75 9.37
CA ALA A 234 -2.69 -2.34 10.09
C ALA A 234 -3.21 -3.43 11.04
N ARG A 235 -3.15 -4.70 10.62
CA ARG A 235 -3.56 -5.84 11.46
C ARG A 235 -2.63 -6.05 12.64
N VAL A 236 -1.33 -5.88 12.44
CA VAL A 236 -0.33 -5.95 13.53
C VAL A 236 -0.57 -4.83 14.54
N MET A 237 -0.76 -3.60 14.07
CA MET A 237 -1.10 -2.44 14.90
C MET A 237 -2.37 -2.69 15.72
N LYS A 238 -3.45 -3.15 15.06
CA LYS A 238 -4.71 -3.47 15.74
C LYS A 238 -4.51 -4.51 16.85
N LYS A 239 -3.81 -5.60 16.57
CA LYS A 239 -3.52 -6.66 17.56
C LYS A 239 -2.72 -6.14 18.75
N ALA A 240 -1.75 -5.25 18.52
CA ALA A 240 -0.97 -4.60 19.57
C ALA A 240 -1.83 -3.70 20.47
N VAL A 241 -2.68 -2.86 19.87
CA VAL A 241 -3.58 -1.96 20.59
C VAL A 241 -4.64 -2.75 21.37
N GLU A 242 -5.26 -3.76 20.78
CA GLU A 242 -6.24 -4.63 21.45
C GLU A 242 -5.69 -5.27 22.72
N TYR A 243 -4.40 -5.63 22.73
CA TYR A 243 -3.74 -6.15 23.93
C TYR A 243 -3.55 -5.07 25.03
N LEU A 244 -3.33 -3.81 24.65
CA LEU A 244 -3.12 -2.71 25.61
C LEU A 244 -4.41 -2.15 26.19
N VAL A 245 -5.54 -2.28 25.50
CA VAL A 245 -6.85 -1.74 25.92
C VAL A 245 -7.22 -2.11 27.37
N PRO A 246 -7.19 -3.38 27.80
CA PRO A 246 -7.58 -3.73 29.17
C PRO A 246 -6.71 -3.06 30.24
N PHE A 247 -5.41 -2.87 29.96
CA PHE A 247 -4.49 -2.21 30.90
C PHE A 247 -4.74 -0.71 30.98
N MET A 248 -5.12 -0.07 29.86
CA MET A 248 -5.53 1.33 29.86
C MET A 248 -6.83 1.56 30.62
N GLU A 249 -7.80 0.63 30.50
CA GLU A 249 -9.07 0.70 31.24
C GLU A 249 -8.84 0.56 32.74
N GLN A 250 -7.99 -0.39 33.18
CA GLN A 250 -7.60 -0.54 34.59
C GLN A 250 -6.89 0.71 35.15
N GLU A 251 -6.06 1.37 34.34
CA GLU A 251 -5.39 2.61 34.73
C GLU A 251 -6.41 3.77 34.89
N LYS A 252 -7.40 3.87 34.00
CA LYS A 252 -8.48 4.87 34.09
C LYS A 252 -9.36 4.70 35.33
N GLU A 253 -9.61 3.45 35.75
CA GLU A 253 -10.36 3.17 36.98
C GLU A 253 -9.59 3.55 38.25
N SER A 254 -8.26 3.58 38.19
CA SER A 254 -7.37 3.85 39.33
C SER A 254 -6.80 5.27 39.36
N LYS A 255 -6.80 5.99 38.22
CA LYS A 255 -6.47 7.42 38.10
C LYS A 255 -7.46 8.08 37.14
N ALA A 256 -8.27 9.00 37.67
CA ALA A 256 -9.21 9.79 36.90
C ALA A 256 -8.48 10.85 36.07
N GLU A 257 -7.78 10.46 35.00
CA GLU A 257 -7.34 11.35 33.91
C GLU A 257 -6.58 10.53 32.85
N ASP A 258 -7.29 10.25 31.75
CA ASP A 258 -6.85 10.46 30.35
C ASP A 258 -7.55 9.45 29.43
N GLU A 259 -8.38 9.97 28.51
CA GLU A 259 -8.88 9.20 27.39
C GLU A 259 -7.73 8.80 26.45
N ILE A 260 -7.94 7.79 25.59
CA ILE A 260 -6.97 7.50 24.53
C ILE A 260 -6.86 8.77 23.70
N ASN A 261 -5.68 9.40 23.72
CA ASN A 261 -5.46 10.66 23.03
C ASN A 261 -5.27 10.37 21.54
N TYR A 262 -6.40 10.22 20.84
CA TYR A 262 -6.39 10.14 19.39
C TYR A 262 -5.91 11.47 18.83
N ARG A 263 -5.15 11.43 17.72
CA ARG A 263 -4.74 12.65 17.00
C ARG A 263 -5.91 13.50 16.53
N GLY A 264 -7.05 12.86 16.38
CA GLY A 264 -8.34 13.46 16.14
C GLY A 264 -9.40 12.37 15.93
N THR A 265 -10.66 12.76 16.05
CA THR A 265 -11.82 11.94 15.74
C THR A 265 -12.37 12.33 14.38
N ILE A 266 -12.58 11.35 13.50
CA ILE A 266 -13.16 11.57 12.18
C ILE A 266 -14.42 10.74 12.00
N ILE A 267 -15.48 11.37 11.51
CA ILE A 267 -16.65 10.67 10.99
C ILE A 267 -16.41 10.38 9.51
N LEU A 268 -16.49 9.13 9.09
CA LEU A 268 -16.47 8.74 7.69
C LEU A 268 -17.83 8.20 7.27
N ALA A 269 -18.35 8.66 6.14
CA ALA A 269 -19.64 8.20 5.64
C ALA A 269 -19.66 8.23 4.10
N THR A 270 -20.20 7.17 3.49
CA THR A 270 -20.63 7.25 2.10
C THR A 270 -22.03 7.87 2.09
N VAL A 271 -22.21 8.94 1.33
CA VAL A 271 -23.41 9.78 1.37
C VAL A 271 -24.66 9.03 0.90
N LYS A 272 -25.83 9.57 1.24
CA LYS A 272 -27.12 9.01 0.86
C LYS A 272 -27.20 8.80 -0.66
N GLY A 273 -27.76 7.64 -1.04
CA GLY A 273 -27.90 7.26 -2.44
C GLY A 273 -26.64 6.64 -3.05
N ASP A 274 -25.54 6.57 -2.32
CA ASP A 274 -24.30 5.95 -2.78
C ASP A 274 -23.93 4.72 -1.94
N VAL A 275 -23.45 3.69 -2.64
CA VAL A 275 -23.01 2.41 -2.09
C VAL A 275 -21.50 2.20 -2.24
N HIS A 276 -20.81 3.05 -2.98
CA HIS A 276 -19.38 2.89 -3.26
C HIS A 276 -18.56 3.34 -2.04
N ASP A 277 -17.87 2.40 -1.40
CA ASP A 277 -17.18 2.63 -0.13
C ASP A 277 -15.71 2.20 -0.11
N ILE A 278 -15.18 1.65 -1.22
CA ILE A 278 -13.80 1.18 -1.29
C ILE A 278 -12.81 2.29 -0.91
N GLY A 279 -12.99 3.49 -1.50
CA GLY A 279 -12.15 4.65 -1.17
C GLY A 279 -12.25 5.05 0.30
N LYS A 280 -13.47 5.11 0.85
CA LYS A 280 -13.72 5.37 2.28
C LYS A 280 -13.02 4.35 3.17
N ASN A 281 -13.11 3.06 2.84
CA ASN A 281 -12.54 1.98 3.63
C ASN A 281 -11.00 2.03 3.61
N ILE A 282 -10.40 2.40 2.48
CA ILE A 282 -8.95 2.64 2.40
C ILE A 282 -8.56 3.82 3.31
N VAL A 283 -9.27 4.95 3.24
CA VAL A 283 -9.02 6.12 4.10
C VAL A 283 -9.20 5.77 5.57
N SER A 284 -10.25 5.02 5.92
CA SER A 284 -10.53 4.52 7.27
C SER A 284 -9.36 3.70 7.81
N VAL A 285 -8.85 2.75 7.02
CA VAL A 285 -7.67 1.95 7.38
C VAL A 285 -6.44 2.83 7.57
N VAL A 286 -6.17 3.76 6.64
CA VAL A 286 -4.99 4.64 6.72
C VAL A 286 -5.06 5.60 7.91
N LEU A 287 -6.22 6.15 8.25
CA LEU A 287 -6.39 7.03 9.40
C LEU A 287 -6.31 6.27 10.72
N GLY A 288 -6.93 5.09 10.81
CA GLY A 288 -6.79 4.22 11.98
C GLY A 288 -5.34 3.78 12.21
N CYS A 289 -4.60 3.53 11.13
CA CYS A 289 -3.16 3.31 11.15
C CYS A 289 -2.35 4.50 11.72
N ASN A 290 -2.90 5.72 11.68
CA ASN A 290 -2.24 6.94 12.15
C ASN A 290 -2.81 7.47 13.48
N ASN A 291 -3.39 6.59 14.31
CA ASN A 291 -3.96 6.93 15.62
C ASN A 291 -5.07 8.00 15.57
N PHE A 292 -5.89 7.99 14.51
CA PHE A 292 -7.17 8.69 14.50
C PHE A 292 -8.28 7.76 15.00
N LYS A 293 -9.25 8.32 15.73
CA LYS A 293 -10.50 7.62 16.03
C LYS A 293 -11.40 7.71 14.82
N VAL A 294 -11.50 6.62 14.07
CA VAL A 294 -12.33 6.56 12.86
C VAL A 294 -13.69 5.97 13.21
N ILE A 295 -14.74 6.75 13.00
CA ILE A 295 -16.13 6.32 13.15
C ILE A 295 -16.74 6.22 11.76
N ASP A 296 -16.81 5.00 11.26
CA ASP A 296 -17.37 4.70 9.95
C ASP A 296 -18.88 4.44 10.05
N LEU A 297 -19.68 5.32 9.44
CA LEU A 297 -21.14 5.22 9.43
C LEU A 297 -21.68 4.29 8.35
N GLY A 298 -20.80 3.78 7.48
CA GLY A 298 -21.13 2.89 6.38
C GLY A 298 -21.61 3.61 5.12
N ILE A 299 -22.51 2.95 4.40
CA ILE A 299 -23.03 3.39 3.11
C ILE A 299 -24.43 4.01 3.20
N MET A 300 -24.78 4.78 2.17
CA MET A 300 -26.09 5.42 2.04
C MET A 300 -26.50 6.25 3.27
N THR A 301 -25.55 6.97 3.87
CA THR A 301 -25.74 7.66 5.15
C THR A 301 -26.40 9.03 4.95
N PRO A 302 -27.57 9.29 5.57
CA PRO A 302 -28.23 10.60 5.52
C PRO A 302 -27.46 11.72 6.24
N CYS A 303 -27.63 12.97 5.76
CA CYS A 303 -26.98 14.17 6.32
C CYS A 303 -27.20 14.33 7.83
N ASP A 304 -28.44 14.18 8.31
CA ASP A 304 -28.80 14.31 9.73
C ASP A 304 -28.04 13.31 10.60
N LYS A 305 -27.89 12.07 10.14
CA LYS A 305 -27.12 11.04 10.84
C LYS A 305 -25.63 11.38 10.88
N ILE A 306 -25.07 11.95 9.81
CA ILE A 306 -23.66 12.37 9.74
C ILE A 306 -23.39 13.49 10.75
N LEU A 307 -24.20 14.56 10.71
CA LEU A 307 -24.02 15.70 11.61
C LEU A 307 -24.25 15.30 13.08
N LYS A 308 -25.26 14.47 13.33
CA LYS A 308 -25.51 13.95 14.67
C LYS A 308 -24.33 13.11 15.17
N ALA A 309 -23.81 12.20 14.37
CA ALA A 309 -22.66 11.38 14.77
C ALA A 309 -21.41 12.24 15.05
N ALA A 310 -21.20 13.33 14.29
CA ALA A 310 -20.11 14.25 14.52
C ALA A 310 -20.24 14.99 15.87
N ILE A 311 -21.45 15.39 16.24
CA ILE A 311 -21.74 15.98 17.55
C ILE A 311 -21.58 14.93 18.66
N ASP A 312 -22.25 13.78 18.54
CA ASP A 312 -22.29 12.73 19.56
C ASP A 312 -20.89 12.18 19.90
N ASN A 313 -19.93 12.30 18.98
CA ASN A 313 -18.57 11.79 19.14
C ASN A 313 -17.50 12.89 19.21
N ASN A 314 -17.89 14.17 19.31
CA ASN A 314 -16.96 15.32 19.32
C ASN A 314 -15.92 15.22 18.18
N ALA A 315 -16.38 15.04 16.95
CA ALA A 315 -15.49 14.84 15.81
C ALA A 315 -14.69 16.10 15.48
N ASP A 316 -13.42 15.93 15.13
CA ASP A 316 -12.55 17.00 14.64
C ASP A 316 -12.71 17.22 13.13
N MET A 317 -13.19 16.19 12.40
CA MET A 317 -13.36 16.24 10.95
C MET A 317 -14.54 15.34 10.50
N ILE A 318 -15.16 15.69 9.38
CA ILE A 318 -16.11 14.82 8.66
C ILE A 318 -15.51 14.51 7.29
N GLY A 319 -15.43 13.24 6.93
CA GLY A 319 -15.10 12.78 5.58
C GLY A 319 -16.31 12.16 4.88
N LEU A 320 -16.69 12.74 3.75
CA LEU A 320 -17.74 12.22 2.89
C LEU A 320 -17.13 11.45 1.73
N SER A 321 -17.75 10.33 1.38
CA SER A 321 -17.39 9.52 0.23
C SER A 321 -18.56 9.37 -0.73
N GLY A 322 -18.26 9.37 -2.02
CA GLY A 322 -19.23 9.16 -3.09
C GLY A 322 -18.54 9.10 -4.44
N LEU A 323 -19.08 8.31 -5.36
CA LEU A 323 -18.48 8.06 -6.67
C LEU A 323 -19.36 8.58 -7.81
N ILE A 324 -20.69 8.58 -7.63
CA ILE A 324 -21.64 8.92 -8.69
C ILE A 324 -22.02 10.40 -8.65
N THR A 325 -22.44 10.97 -9.80
CA THR A 325 -22.85 12.38 -9.89
C THR A 325 -23.93 12.79 -8.88
N PRO A 326 -25.00 11.99 -8.62
CA PRO A 326 -25.97 12.31 -7.58
C PRO A 326 -25.35 12.43 -6.16
N SER A 327 -24.26 11.72 -5.89
CA SER A 327 -23.57 11.78 -4.59
C SER A 327 -22.86 13.11 -4.38
N LEU A 328 -22.40 13.75 -5.46
CA LEU A 328 -21.84 15.10 -5.38
C LEU A 328 -22.91 16.12 -4.98
N GLU A 329 -24.12 16.00 -5.52
CA GLU A 329 -25.25 16.84 -5.09
C GLU A 329 -25.57 16.64 -3.61
N GLU A 330 -25.53 15.40 -3.13
CA GLU A 330 -25.73 15.08 -1.72
C GLU A 330 -24.59 15.62 -0.84
N MET A 331 -23.32 15.56 -1.29
CA MET A 331 -22.20 16.19 -0.59
C MET A 331 -22.34 17.71 -0.51
N ILE A 332 -22.77 18.34 -1.60
CA ILE A 332 -23.09 19.78 -1.64
C ILE A 332 -24.24 20.10 -0.67
N TYR A 333 -25.26 19.24 -0.62
CA TYR A 333 -26.36 19.37 0.32
C TYR A 333 -25.86 19.32 1.77
N VAL A 334 -25.02 18.34 2.14
CA VAL A 334 -24.41 18.27 3.47
C VAL A 334 -23.61 19.54 3.79
N ALA A 335 -22.80 20.04 2.85
CA ALA A 335 -22.03 21.26 3.05
C ALA A 335 -22.91 22.51 3.27
N LYS A 336 -24.02 22.62 2.51
CA LYS A 336 -25.02 23.69 2.70
C LYS A 336 -25.71 23.60 4.06
N GLU A 337 -26.06 22.39 4.48
CA GLU A 337 -26.68 22.16 5.79
C GLU A 337 -25.71 22.50 6.93
N MET A 338 -24.43 22.13 6.80
CA MET A 338 -23.39 22.55 7.74
C MET A 338 -23.30 24.08 7.83
N GLN A 339 -23.34 24.79 6.70
CA GLN A 339 -23.37 26.27 6.72
C GLN A 339 -24.65 26.81 7.37
N ARG A 340 -25.81 26.24 7.07
CA ARG A 340 -27.11 26.66 7.59
C ARG A 340 -27.18 26.56 9.11
N VAL A 341 -26.55 25.55 9.70
CA VAL A 341 -26.49 25.32 11.15
C VAL A 341 -25.20 25.81 11.81
N ASP A 342 -24.40 26.61 11.09
CA ASP A 342 -23.12 27.16 11.53
C ASP A 342 -22.10 26.11 12.04
N PHE A 343 -22.13 24.91 11.46
CA PHE A 343 -21.29 23.79 11.83
C PHE A 343 -19.86 23.96 11.27
N LYS A 344 -18.89 24.23 12.16
CA LYS A 344 -17.52 24.66 11.79
C LYS A 344 -16.50 23.55 11.58
N ILE A 345 -16.90 22.30 11.78
CA ILE A 345 -16.00 21.15 11.67
C ILE A 345 -15.53 21.01 10.20
N PRO A 346 -14.21 20.85 9.94
CA PRO A 346 -13.68 20.61 8.61
C PRO A 346 -14.40 19.48 7.86
N LEU A 347 -14.77 19.76 6.60
CA LEU A 347 -15.40 18.80 5.69
C LEU A 347 -14.39 18.35 4.62
N LEU A 348 -14.09 17.06 4.60
CA LEU A 348 -13.27 16.39 3.60
C LEU A 348 -14.19 15.73 2.57
N ILE A 349 -13.94 15.97 1.29
CA ILE A 349 -14.71 15.40 0.19
C ILE A 349 -13.84 14.40 -0.56
N GLY A 350 -14.25 13.13 -0.57
CA GLY A 350 -13.60 12.04 -1.28
C GLY A 350 -14.51 11.44 -2.35
N GLY A 351 -14.00 11.26 -3.57
CA GLY A 351 -14.80 10.76 -4.68
C GLY A 351 -14.11 10.92 -6.03
N ALA A 352 -14.78 10.48 -7.10
CA ALA A 352 -14.30 10.71 -8.46
C ALA A 352 -14.20 12.22 -8.73
N THR A 353 -13.13 12.62 -9.40
CA THR A 353 -12.86 14.02 -9.79
C THR A 353 -14.08 14.61 -10.48
N THR A 354 -14.58 15.74 -9.96
CA THR A 354 -15.49 16.61 -10.69
C THR A 354 -14.75 17.16 -11.90
N SER A 355 -15.15 16.78 -13.11
CA SER A 355 -14.78 17.58 -14.28
C SER A 355 -15.33 19.00 -14.10
N ARG A 356 -14.52 19.98 -14.50
CA ARG A 356 -14.85 21.41 -14.41
C ARG A 356 -16.12 21.78 -15.15
#